data_AF-E9IQI0-F1
#
_entry.id   AF-E9IQI0-F1
#
_cell.length_a   1.000
_cell.length_b   1.000
_cell.length_c   1.000
_cell.angle_alpha   90.00
_cell.angle_beta   90.00
_cell.angle_gamma   90.00
#
_symmetry.space_group_name_H-M   'P 1'
#
loop_
_entity.id
_entity.type
_entity.pdbx_description
1 polymer ?
#
loop_
_entity_poly.entity_id
_entity_poly.type
_entity_poly.pdbx_seq_one_letter_code
_entity_poly.pdbx_strand_id
1 'polypeptide(L)'
;MFTGCNRSEKFTERSLLDSQLTRAKVLLAARKVKAEKKCISVQAVEDNNICKGHRFVNMQVLAKSLKCCNCMRVLSLQNIVAEKRSALYSILTIVCEECKTQTTVSTGKMQMHNGHKYAESNLLLVLGAIHSGVGYTGLKKILACMDIPGISSDLYKRYEKVVGESIEKSAKDSCKKAADEERRLVIENMKKLCEEL
;
A
#
# COMPACT_ATOMS: atom_id res chain seq x y z
N MET A 1 26.50 0.64 -59.13
CA MET A 1 26.21 0.90 -57.71
C MET A 1 25.02 0.02 -57.32
N PHE A 2 25.28 -1.12 -56.68
CA PHE A 2 24.24 -2.06 -56.24
C PHE A 2 23.75 -1.66 -54.84
N THR A 3 22.46 -1.34 -54.72
CA THR A 3 21.77 -1.14 -53.44
C THR A 3 21.16 -2.47 -52.98
N GLY A 4 21.84 -3.15 -52.06
CA GLY A 4 21.31 -4.34 -51.39
C GLY A 4 20.25 -3.95 -50.35
N CYS A 5 18.99 -4.32 -50.60
CA CYS A 5 17.89 -4.16 -49.65
C CYS A 5 17.91 -5.31 -48.63
N ASN A 6 18.29 -5.02 -47.38
CA ASN A 6 18.26 -5.94 -46.24
C ASN A 6 16.83 -6.46 -45.97
N ARG A 7 16.50 -7.64 -46.49
CA ARG A 7 15.21 -8.34 -46.25
C ARG A 7 15.18 -9.16 -44.97
N SER A 8 16.33 -9.47 -44.36
CA SER A 8 16.43 -10.34 -43.17
C SER A 8 16.02 -9.63 -41.86
N GLU A 9 16.37 -8.36 -41.68
CA GLU A 9 16.10 -7.60 -40.44
C GLU A 9 14.60 -7.34 -40.20
N LYS A 10 13.81 -7.15 -41.26
CA LYS A 10 12.36 -6.93 -41.17
C LYS A 10 11.58 -8.18 -40.75
N PHE A 11 12.15 -9.37 -40.96
CA PHE A 11 11.48 -10.64 -40.64
C PHE A 11 11.63 -10.99 -39.15
N THR A 12 12.81 -10.72 -38.58
CA THR A 12 13.09 -10.91 -37.16
C THR A 12 12.26 -9.97 -36.27
N GLU A 13 12.11 -8.69 -36.65
CA GLU A 13 11.29 -7.72 -35.91
C GLU A 13 9.80 -8.12 -35.84
N ARG A 14 9.23 -8.59 -36.96
CA ARG A 14 7.83 -9.09 -36.98
C ARG A 14 7.65 -10.31 -36.08
N SER A 15 8.59 -11.26 -36.11
CA SER A 15 8.51 -12.46 -35.26
C SER A 15 8.56 -12.13 -33.76
N LEU A 16 9.34 -11.10 -33.37
CA LEU A 16 9.45 -10.65 -32.00
C LEU A 16 8.17 -9.95 -31.53
N LEU A 17 7.59 -9.09 -32.38
CA LEU A 17 6.31 -8.43 -32.13
C LEU A 17 5.15 -9.44 -31.99
N ASP A 18 5.10 -10.46 -32.86
CA ASP A 18 4.07 -11.50 -32.82
C ASP A 18 4.19 -12.36 -31.55
N SER A 19 5.42 -12.66 -31.12
CA SER A 19 5.69 -13.36 -29.85
C SER A 19 5.23 -12.54 -28.63
N GLN A 20 5.53 -11.24 -28.62
CA GLN A 20 5.07 -10.33 -27.56
C GLN A 20 3.54 -10.19 -27.52
N LEU A 21 2.90 -10.06 -28.68
CA LEU A 21 1.44 -9.96 -28.80
C LEU A 21 0.76 -11.25 -28.32
N THR A 22 1.34 -12.41 -28.66
CA THR A 22 0.85 -13.72 -28.21
C THR A 22 0.94 -13.85 -26.69
N ARG A 23 2.07 -13.45 -26.10
CA ARG A 23 2.27 -13.46 -24.65
C ARG A 23 1.28 -12.53 -23.92
N ALA A 24 1.00 -11.35 -24.48
CA ALA A 24 0.01 -10.43 -23.92
C ALA A 24 -1.42 -11.00 -23.95
N LYS A 25 -1.81 -11.67 -25.05
CA LYS A 25 -3.12 -12.33 -25.18
C LYS A 25 -3.30 -13.46 -24.17
N VAL A 26 -2.27 -14.29 -23.96
CA VAL A 26 -2.29 -15.37 -22.95
C VAL A 26 -2.46 -14.82 -21.54
N LEU A 27 -1.75 -13.73 -21.20
CA LEU A 27 -1.87 -13.09 -19.88
C LEU A 27 -3.27 -12.48 -19.65
N LEU A 28 -3.89 -11.92 -20.68
CA LEU A 28 -5.26 -11.40 -20.60
C LEU A 28 -6.30 -12.51 -20.40
N ALA A 29 -6.16 -13.64 -21.11
CA ALA A 29 -7.04 -14.79 -20.95
C ALA A 29 -6.92 -15.39 -19.53
N ALA A 30 -5.69 -15.55 -19.02
CA ALA A 30 -5.45 -16.04 -17.66
C ALA A 30 -6.05 -15.12 -16.58
N ARG A 31 -6.06 -13.79 -16.81
CA ARG A 31 -6.71 -12.82 -15.92
C ARG A 31 -8.24 -12.96 -15.92
N LYS A 32 -8.87 -13.21 -17.08
CA LYS A 32 -10.32 -13.48 -17.17
C LYS A 32 -10.70 -14.75 -16.41
N VAL A 33 -9.99 -15.85 -16.62
CA VAL A 33 -10.25 -17.12 -15.91
C VAL A 33 -10.06 -16.97 -14.40
N LYS A 34 -9.08 -16.18 -13.94
CA LYS A 34 -8.88 -15.89 -12.51
C LYS A 34 -9.97 -14.99 -11.92
N ALA A 35 -10.51 -14.06 -12.72
CA ALA A 35 -11.65 -13.23 -12.30
C ALA A 35 -12.94 -14.06 -12.22
N GLU A 36 -13.15 -14.98 -13.16
CA GLU A 36 -14.30 -15.88 -13.21
C GLU A 36 -14.25 -16.94 -12.10
N LYS A 37 -13.08 -17.56 -11.84
CA LYS A 37 -12.89 -18.52 -10.73
C LYS A 37 -12.89 -17.89 -9.33
N LYS A 38 -12.87 -16.55 -9.22
CA LYS A 38 -13.00 -15.87 -7.92
C LYS A 38 -14.47 -15.81 -7.47
N CYS A 39 -15.40 -16.06 -8.37
CA CYS A 39 -16.81 -16.18 -8.09
C CYS A 39 -17.15 -17.68 -8.03
N ILE A 40 -17.95 -18.10 -7.04
CA ILE A 40 -18.32 -19.48 -6.68
C ILE A 40 -17.31 -20.11 -5.69
N SER A 41 -17.60 -20.36 -4.40
CA SER A 41 -18.85 -20.39 -3.63
C SER A 41 -18.54 -20.31 -2.13
N VAL A 42 -19.24 -19.45 -1.39
CA VAL A 42 -19.60 -19.72 0.01
C VAL A 42 -21.04 -19.30 0.20
N GLN A 43 -21.86 -20.22 0.68
CA GLN A 43 -23.29 -20.06 0.94
C GLN A 43 -23.56 -18.88 1.87
N ALA A 44 -24.61 -18.13 1.55
CA ALA A 44 -25.02 -16.94 2.29
C ALA A 44 -25.60 -17.32 3.65
N VAL A 45 -24.87 -16.96 4.71
CA VAL A 45 -25.48 -16.58 5.97
C VAL A 45 -25.80 -15.09 5.82
N GLU A 46 -27.07 -14.71 5.93
CA GLU A 46 -27.51 -13.31 5.96
C GLU A 46 -27.03 -12.64 7.25
N ASP A 47 -25.73 -12.39 7.28
CA ASP A 47 -25.07 -11.58 8.27
C ASP A 47 -25.13 -10.14 7.74
N ASN A 48 -26.16 -9.40 8.15
CA ASN A 48 -26.44 -8.01 7.75
C ASN A 48 -25.32 -7.02 8.13
N ASN A 49 -24.21 -7.50 8.70
CA ASN A 49 -23.04 -6.73 9.03
C ASN A 49 -22.21 -6.41 7.77
N ILE A 50 -22.42 -5.20 7.24
CA ILE A 50 -21.65 -4.65 6.11
C ILE A 50 -20.16 -4.62 6.42
N CYS A 51 -19.80 -4.22 7.64
CA CYS A 51 -18.43 -4.17 8.12
C CYS A 51 -18.11 -5.44 8.92
N LYS A 52 -17.48 -6.43 8.29
CA LYS A 52 -17.07 -7.68 8.98
C LYS A 52 -15.70 -7.55 9.64
N GLY A 53 -15.60 -7.96 10.90
CA GLY A 53 -14.37 -7.91 11.71
C GLY A 53 -13.97 -6.53 12.19
N HIS A 54 -12.83 -6.44 12.87
CA HIS A 54 -12.35 -5.21 13.49
C HIS A 54 -11.77 -4.20 12.49
N ARG A 55 -11.87 -2.91 12.81
CA ARG A 55 -11.34 -1.82 11.99
C ARG A 55 -10.34 -0.99 12.76
N PHE A 56 -9.21 -0.72 12.11
CA PHE A 56 -8.23 0.23 12.59
C PHE A 56 -8.62 1.63 12.12
N VAL A 57 -8.81 2.56 13.06
CA VAL A 57 -9.31 3.90 12.77
C VAL A 57 -8.44 4.95 13.44
N ASN A 58 -8.22 6.07 12.74
CA ASN A 58 -7.75 7.28 13.38
C ASN A 58 -8.96 7.99 13.98
N MET A 59 -9.11 7.95 15.31
CA MET A 59 -10.27 8.49 16.02
C MET A 59 -10.53 9.96 15.71
N GLN A 60 -9.49 10.79 15.62
CA GLN A 60 -9.65 12.21 15.32
C GLN A 60 -10.13 12.45 13.89
N VAL A 61 -9.63 11.70 12.90
CA VAL A 61 -10.10 11.78 11.51
C VAL A 61 -11.53 11.29 11.39
N LEU A 62 -11.84 10.14 12.01
CA LEU A 62 -13.17 9.56 11.97
C LEU A 62 -14.20 10.52 12.59
N ALA A 63 -13.95 11.03 13.80
CA ALA A 63 -14.85 11.96 14.48
C ALA A 63 -15.11 13.23 13.66
N LYS A 64 -14.08 13.78 13.00
CA LYS A 64 -14.23 14.95 12.12
C LYS A 64 -15.03 14.63 10.85
N SER A 65 -14.86 13.41 10.32
CA SER A 65 -15.49 12.97 9.07
C SER A 65 -16.94 12.49 9.26
N LEU A 66 -17.37 12.20 10.49
CA LEU A 66 -18.74 11.79 10.84
C LEU A 66 -19.73 12.96 10.85
N LYS A 67 -19.73 13.76 9.78
CA LYS A 67 -20.69 14.84 9.56
C LYS A 67 -21.25 14.71 8.16
N CYS A 68 -22.56 14.86 8.02
CA CYS A 68 -23.23 14.81 6.72
C CYS A 68 -22.68 15.92 5.80
N CYS A 69 -22.35 15.57 4.56
CA CYS A 69 -21.86 16.54 3.58
C CYS A 69 -22.91 17.58 3.13
N ASN A 70 -24.18 17.35 3.44
CA ASN A 70 -25.29 18.23 3.06
C ASN A 70 -25.79 19.07 4.25
N CYS A 71 -26.26 18.43 5.33
CA CYS A 71 -26.86 19.14 6.47
C CYS A 71 -25.93 19.31 7.69
N MET A 72 -24.67 18.86 7.60
CA MET A 72 -23.65 18.97 8.66
C MET A 72 -23.96 18.27 9.99
N ARG A 73 -25.10 17.58 10.12
CA ARG A 73 -25.44 16.79 11.31
C ARG A 73 -24.49 15.60 11.46
N VAL A 74 -24.30 15.18 12.71
CA VAL A 74 -23.48 14.02 13.05
C VAL A 74 -24.08 12.76 12.43
N LEU A 75 -23.24 11.91 11.88
CA LEU A 75 -23.62 10.64 11.27
C LEU A 75 -23.49 9.49 12.29
N SER A 76 -24.47 8.58 12.30
CA SER A 76 -24.40 7.35 13.08
C SER A 76 -23.70 6.24 12.29
N LEU A 77 -22.76 5.54 12.93
CA LEU A 77 -22.11 4.35 12.35
C LEU A 77 -23.09 3.18 12.14
N GLN A 78 -24.27 3.20 12.77
CA GLN A 78 -25.30 2.18 12.53
C GLN A 78 -25.90 2.28 11.12
N ASN A 79 -25.79 3.44 10.47
CA ASN A 79 -26.34 3.69 9.14
C ASN A 79 -25.31 3.54 8.02
N ILE A 80 -24.25 2.76 8.24
CA ILE A 80 -23.34 2.36 7.18
C ILE A 80 -24.13 1.51 6.19
N VAL A 81 -24.06 1.86 4.91
CA VAL A 81 -24.68 1.10 3.81
C VAL A 81 -23.65 0.45 2.88
N ALA A 82 -22.41 0.93 2.90
CA ALA A 82 -21.32 0.32 2.16
C ALA A 82 -19.96 0.61 2.81
N GLU A 83 -19.01 -0.29 2.57
CA GLU A 83 -17.60 -0.12 2.92
C GLU A 83 -16.72 -0.40 1.70
N LYS A 84 -15.84 0.55 1.37
CA LYS A 84 -14.71 0.33 0.47
C LYS A 84 -13.42 0.25 1.26
N ARG A 85 -12.83 -0.94 1.29
CA ARG A 85 -11.63 -1.24 2.08
C ARG A 85 -10.35 -1.25 1.25
N SER A 86 -9.27 -0.78 1.87
CA SER A 86 -7.88 -0.88 1.40
C SER A 86 -6.97 -1.22 2.59
N ALA A 87 -6.80 -2.53 2.84
CA ALA A 87 -6.12 -3.05 4.04
C ALA A 87 -6.74 -2.51 5.35
N LEU A 88 -5.98 -1.75 6.16
CA LEU A 88 -6.45 -1.16 7.41
C LEU A 88 -7.27 0.12 7.21
N TYR A 89 -7.21 0.71 6.03
CA TYR A 89 -7.95 1.90 5.69
C TYR A 89 -9.29 1.55 5.07
N SER A 90 -10.33 2.25 5.51
CA SER A 90 -11.68 2.08 5.00
C SER A 90 -12.31 3.42 4.67
N ILE A 91 -13.17 3.37 3.67
CA ILE A 91 -14.08 4.44 3.31
C ILE A 91 -15.48 3.91 3.54
N LEU A 92 -16.20 4.54 4.46
CA LEU A 92 -17.57 4.16 4.83
C LEU A 92 -18.55 5.06 4.07
N THR A 93 -19.60 4.48 3.53
CA THR A 93 -20.75 5.23 3.01
C THR A 93 -21.85 5.15 4.03
N ILE A 94 -22.24 6.32 4.58
CA ILE A 94 -23.21 6.42 5.66
C ILE A 94 -24.40 7.27 5.19
N VAL A 95 -25.61 6.77 5.42
CA VAL A 95 -26.85 7.51 5.12
C VAL A 95 -27.17 8.44 6.29
N CYS A 96 -27.38 9.73 6.01
CA CYS A 96 -27.86 10.67 7.02
C CYS A 96 -29.32 10.38 7.37
N GLU A 97 -29.65 10.30 8.66
CA GLU A 97 -31.04 10.06 9.10
C GLU A 97 -31.98 11.20 8.74
N GLU A 98 -31.46 12.42 8.70
CA GLU A 98 -32.25 13.65 8.55
C GLU A 98 -32.58 13.96 7.10
N CYS A 99 -31.55 14.06 6.25
CA CYS A 99 -31.71 14.49 4.85
C CYS A 99 -31.57 13.34 3.84
N LYS A 100 -31.34 12.11 4.33
CA LYS A 100 -31.15 10.89 3.52
C LYS A 100 -29.98 10.93 2.52
N THR A 101 -29.17 11.99 2.52
CA THR A 101 -27.95 12.07 1.71
C THR A 101 -26.91 11.04 2.16
N GLN A 102 -26.30 10.35 1.19
CA GLN A 102 -25.16 9.48 1.43
C GLN A 102 -23.88 10.30 1.57
N THR A 103 -23.16 10.12 2.67
CA THR A 103 -21.88 10.78 2.93
C THR A 103 -20.77 9.75 2.98
N THR A 104 -19.64 10.11 2.37
CA THR A 104 -18.42 9.29 2.39
C THR A 104 -17.54 9.71 3.56
N VAL A 105 -17.20 8.76 4.42
CA VAL A 105 -16.45 8.98 5.67
C VAL A 105 -15.16 8.17 5.63
N SER A 106 -14.02 8.86 5.75
CA SER A 106 -12.70 8.23 5.82
C SER A 106 -12.37 7.77 7.24
N THR A 107 -11.78 6.58 7.39
CA THR A 107 -11.29 6.10 8.69
C THR A 107 -9.87 6.55 9.04
N GLY A 108 -9.17 7.24 8.12
CA GLY A 108 -7.76 7.60 8.33
C GLY A 108 -7.26 8.71 7.41
N LYS A 109 -6.00 9.11 7.61
CA LYS A 109 -5.34 10.10 6.75
C LYS A 109 -4.78 9.46 5.49
N MET A 110 -4.71 10.26 4.43
CA MET A 110 -3.98 9.92 3.22
C MET A 110 -2.74 10.81 3.11
N GLN A 111 -1.63 10.23 2.68
CA GLN A 111 -0.39 10.91 2.36
C GLN A 111 -0.14 10.82 0.85
N MET A 112 0.45 11.88 0.29
CA MET A 112 0.86 11.90 -1.11
C MET A 112 2.32 11.48 -1.21
N HIS A 113 2.61 10.50 -2.07
CA HIS A 113 3.97 10.08 -2.39
C HIS A 113 4.07 9.82 -3.89
N ASN A 114 4.99 10.53 -4.56
CA ASN A 114 5.21 10.47 -6.01
C ASN A 114 3.90 10.60 -6.82
N GLY A 115 3.03 11.54 -6.44
CA GLY A 115 1.74 11.77 -7.11
C GLY A 115 0.63 10.75 -6.79
N HIS A 116 0.90 9.74 -5.97
CA HIS A 116 -0.07 8.73 -5.57
C HIS A 116 -0.49 8.88 -4.11
N LYS A 117 -1.74 8.54 -3.81
CA LYS A 117 -2.30 8.57 -2.45
C LYS A 117 -2.08 7.25 -1.72
N TYR A 118 -1.55 7.32 -0.52
CA TYR A 118 -1.32 6.20 0.38
C TYR A 118 -2.00 6.45 1.72
N ALA A 119 -2.81 5.51 2.20
CA ALA A 119 -3.31 5.57 3.57
C ALA A 119 -2.17 5.46 4.59
N GLU A 120 -2.12 6.38 5.54
CA GLU A 120 -1.07 6.47 6.56
C GLU A 120 -1.00 5.22 7.44
N SER A 121 -2.16 4.67 7.84
CA SER A 121 -2.24 3.43 8.63
C SER A 121 -1.56 2.25 7.94
N ASN A 122 -1.66 2.15 6.61
CA ASN A 122 -1.02 1.09 5.85
C ASN A 122 0.50 1.31 5.71
N LEU A 123 0.97 2.57 5.61
CA LEU A 123 2.41 2.88 5.63
C LEU A 123 3.01 2.45 6.96
N LEU A 124 2.37 2.82 8.07
CA LEU A 124 2.82 2.47 9.41
C LEU A 124 2.77 0.97 9.67
N LEU A 125 1.74 0.27 9.17
CA LEU A 125 1.65 -1.18 9.27
C LEU A 125 2.84 -1.87 8.60
N VAL A 126 3.15 -1.48 7.36
CA VAL A 126 4.23 -2.11 6.60
C VAL A 126 5.60 -1.72 7.17
N LEU A 127 5.78 -0.46 7.59
CA LEU A 127 6.97 -0.04 8.32
C LEU A 127 7.17 -0.84 9.61
N GLY A 128 6.12 -0.99 10.42
CA GLY A 128 6.17 -1.78 11.65
C GLY A 128 6.51 -3.24 11.36
N ALA A 129 5.91 -3.84 10.32
CA ALA A 129 6.22 -5.21 9.91
C ALA A 129 7.70 -5.36 9.54
N ILE A 130 8.24 -4.47 8.69
CA ILE A 130 9.66 -4.48 8.29
C ILE A 130 10.57 -4.28 9.50
N HIS A 131 10.26 -3.28 10.35
CA HIS A 131 11.05 -2.95 11.53
C HIS A 131 11.09 -4.10 12.54
N SER A 132 10.01 -4.88 12.66
CA SER A 132 9.94 -6.05 13.52
C SER A 132 10.46 -7.34 12.87
N GLY A 133 11.01 -7.29 11.65
CA GLY A 133 11.46 -8.48 10.92
C GLY A 133 10.32 -9.42 10.47
N VAL A 134 9.09 -8.91 10.43
CA VAL A 134 7.88 -9.67 10.07
C VAL A 134 7.56 -9.45 8.60
N GLY A 135 7.69 -10.51 7.80
CA GLY A 135 7.26 -10.49 6.40
C GLY A 135 5.73 -10.52 6.24
N TYR A 136 5.27 -10.33 4.99
CA TYR A 136 3.85 -10.35 4.61
C TYR A 136 3.04 -11.50 5.23
N THR A 137 3.56 -12.72 5.20
CA THR A 137 2.87 -13.90 5.72
C THR A 137 2.67 -13.84 7.24
N GLY A 138 3.68 -13.39 7.98
CA GLY A 138 3.58 -13.22 9.43
C GLY A 138 2.57 -12.12 9.78
N LEU A 139 2.65 -10.99 9.08
CA LEU A 139 1.69 -9.89 9.25
C LEU A 139 0.26 -10.34 8.98
N LYS A 140 0.03 -11.10 7.91
CA LYS A 140 -1.30 -11.63 7.57
C LYS A 140 -1.85 -12.54 8.68
N LYS A 141 -1.01 -13.39 9.28
CA LYS A 141 -1.40 -14.25 10.40
C LYS A 141 -1.81 -13.41 11.62
N ILE A 142 -1.01 -12.40 11.97
CA ILE A 142 -1.29 -11.49 13.09
C ILE A 142 -2.64 -10.79 12.90
N LEU A 143 -2.89 -10.21 11.71
CA LEU A 143 -4.16 -9.55 11.42
C LEU A 143 -5.35 -10.53 11.46
N ALA A 144 -5.17 -11.76 10.97
CA ALA A 144 -6.20 -12.78 11.03
C ALA A 144 -6.54 -13.18 12.48
N CYS A 145 -5.55 -13.29 13.37
CA CYS A 145 -5.79 -13.58 14.79
C CYS A 145 -6.57 -12.47 15.51
N MET A 146 -6.42 -11.22 15.05
CA MET A 146 -7.16 -10.07 15.59
C MET A 146 -8.49 -9.82 14.90
N ASP A 147 -8.91 -10.68 13.96
CA ASP A 147 -10.08 -10.47 13.09
C ASP A 147 -10.05 -9.11 12.36
N ILE A 148 -8.85 -8.63 12.03
CA ILE A 148 -8.63 -7.41 11.25
C ILE A 148 -8.45 -7.81 9.78
N PRO A 149 -9.16 -7.16 8.84
CA PRO A 149 -9.01 -7.51 7.44
C PRO A 149 -7.58 -7.32 6.92
N GLY A 150 -7.05 -8.38 6.33
CA GLY A 150 -5.69 -8.40 5.83
C GLY A 150 -5.40 -7.46 4.65
N ILE A 151 -4.11 -7.19 4.46
CA ILE A 151 -3.54 -6.54 3.27
C ILE A 151 -3.31 -7.57 2.16
N SER A 152 -3.55 -7.20 0.89
CA SER A 152 -3.20 -8.05 -0.25
C SER A 152 -1.70 -7.99 -0.53
N SER A 153 -1.11 -9.05 -1.10
CA SER A 153 0.33 -9.07 -1.40
C SER A 153 0.75 -7.92 -2.33
N ASP A 154 -0.04 -7.62 -3.37
CA ASP A 154 0.25 -6.52 -4.30
C ASP A 154 0.14 -5.15 -3.63
N LEU A 155 -0.76 -4.98 -2.67
CA LEU A 155 -0.85 -3.74 -1.90
C LEU A 155 0.34 -3.65 -0.94
N TYR A 156 0.66 -4.72 -0.22
CA TYR A 156 1.82 -4.78 0.68
C TYR A 156 3.11 -4.38 -0.03
N LYS A 157 3.43 -4.99 -1.19
CA LYS A 157 4.63 -4.68 -1.97
C LYS A 157 4.71 -3.22 -2.42
N ARG A 158 3.57 -2.59 -2.74
CA ARG A 158 3.52 -1.17 -3.10
C ARG A 158 3.88 -0.28 -1.92
N TYR A 159 3.32 -0.56 -0.74
CA TYR A 159 3.66 0.16 0.48
C TYR A 159 5.08 -0.12 0.95
N GLU A 160 5.55 -1.36 0.82
CA GLU A 160 6.92 -1.79 1.13
C GLU A 160 7.95 -1.02 0.32
N LYS A 161 7.70 -0.78 -0.98
CA LYS A 161 8.58 0.05 -1.81
C LYS A 161 8.69 1.48 -1.28
N VAL A 162 7.56 2.12 -0.98
CA VAL A 162 7.52 3.50 -0.47
C VAL A 162 8.23 3.62 0.87
N VAL A 163 7.97 2.69 1.78
CA VAL A 163 8.62 2.64 3.09
C VAL A 163 10.11 2.33 2.95
N GLY A 164 10.49 1.42 2.05
CA GLY A 164 11.87 1.04 1.79
C GLY A 164 12.74 2.22 1.36
N GLU A 165 12.23 3.10 0.49
CA GLU A 165 12.93 4.34 0.08
C GLU A 165 13.24 5.23 1.31
N SER A 166 12.31 5.33 2.26
CA SER A 166 12.51 6.10 3.49
C SER A 166 13.52 5.44 4.45
N ILE A 167 13.45 4.11 4.58
CA ILE A 167 14.40 3.33 5.40
C ILE A 167 15.80 3.46 4.83
N GLU A 168 15.97 3.30 3.52
CA GLU A 168 17.27 3.39 2.84
C GLU A 168 17.90 4.77 3.02
N LYS A 169 17.09 5.83 2.87
CA LYS A 169 17.55 7.21 3.11
C LYS A 169 18.02 7.39 4.55
N SER A 170 17.23 6.94 5.53
CA SER A 170 17.60 7.03 6.95
C SER A 170 18.87 6.23 7.27
N ALA A 171 19.05 5.05 6.67
CA ALA A 171 20.24 4.24 6.84
C ALA A 171 21.48 4.93 6.26
N LYS A 172 21.38 5.50 5.05
CA LYS A 172 22.47 6.28 4.42
C LYS A 172 22.88 7.47 5.28
N ASP A 173 21.92 8.24 5.78
CA ASP A 173 22.19 9.39 6.64
C ASP A 173 22.85 8.97 7.97
N SER A 174 22.42 7.84 8.53
CA SER A 174 23.02 7.29 9.76
C SER A 174 24.45 6.82 9.53
N CYS A 175 24.72 6.05 8.47
CA CYS A 175 26.06 5.58 8.12
C CYS A 175 27.01 6.73 7.84
N LYS A 176 26.54 7.78 7.14
CA LYS A 176 27.34 8.98 6.89
C LYS A 176 27.73 9.68 8.20
N LYS A 177 26.76 9.90 9.10
CA LYS A 177 27.02 10.53 10.41
C LYS A 177 28.00 9.71 11.24
N ALA A 178 27.86 8.39 11.24
CA ALA A 178 28.79 7.50 11.95
C ALA A 178 30.22 7.60 11.37
N ALA A 179 30.37 7.59 10.04
CA ALA A 179 31.67 7.72 9.39
C ALA A 179 32.33 9.10 9.66
N ASP A 180 31.55 10.18 9.64
CA ASP A 180 32.04 11.53 9.95
C ASP A 180 32.52 11.62 11.40
N GLU A 181 31.79 10.99 12.33
CA GLU A 181 32.15 10.95 13.76
C GLU A 181 33.38 10.06 14.02
N GLU A 182 33.46 8.88 13.40
CA GLU A 182 34.65 8.02 13.45
C GLU A 182 35.89 8.77 12.97
N ARG A 183 35.78 9.48 11.83
CA ARG A 183 36.87 10.30 11.29
C ARG A 183 37.28 11.39 12.29
N ARG A 184 36.32 12.07 12.91
CA ARG A 184 36.58 13.12 13.91
C ARG A 184 37.36 12.57 15.11
N LEU A 185 36.90 11.46 15.67
CA LEU A 185 37.52 10.82 16.83
C LEU A 185 38.92 10.30 16.52
N VAL A 186 39.16 9.74 15.33
CA VAL A 186 40.50 9.31 14.90
C VAL A 186 41.46 10.49 14.83
N ILE A 187 41.07 11.60 14.21
CA ILE A 187 41.92 12.80 14.12
C ILE A 187 42.22 13.37 15.52
N GLU A 188 41.21 13.41 16.40
CA GLU A 188 41.38 13.89 17.78
C GLU A 188 42.35 13.01 18.57
N ASN A 189 42.21 11.68 18.47
CA ASN A 189 43.08 10.74 19.15
C ASN A 189 44.52 10.79 18.62
N MET A 190 44.71 10.95 17.30
CA MET A 190 46.05 11.12 16.73
C MET A 190 46.74 12.38 17.25
N LYS A 191 46.02 13.50 17.37
CA LYS A 191 46.58 14.75 17.92
C LYS A 191 47.03 14.58 19.38
N LYS A 192 46.19 13.96 20.21
CA LYS A 192 46.52 13.68 21.63
C LYS A 192 47.80 12.85 21.74
N LEU A 193 47.93 11.79 20.94
CA LEU A 193 49.13 10.96 20.90
C LEU A 193 50.39 11.73 20.47
N CYS A 194 50.25 12.70 19.56
CA CYS A 194 51.37 13.55 19.15
C CYS A 194 51.76 14.61 20.20
N GLU A 195 50.85 15.00 21.10
CA GLU A 195 51.12 15.95 22.19
C GLU A 195 51.76 15.28 23.42
N GLU A 196 51.64 13.95 23.54
CA GLU A 196 52.17 13.14 24.64
C GLU A 196 53.58 12.57 24.39
N LEU A 197 54.14 12.76 23.19
CA LEU A 197 55.49 12.32 22.77
C LEU A 197 56.48 13.48 22.68
#